data_AF-A0A2X2DN76-F1
#
_entry.id   AF-A0A2X2DN76-F1
#
_cell.length_a   1.000
_cell.length_b   1.000
_cell.length_c   1.000
_cell.angle_alpha   90.00
_cell.angle_beta   90.00
_cell.angle_gamma   90.00
#
_symmetry.space_group_name_H-M   'P 1'
#
loop_
_entity.id
_entity.type
_entity.pdbx_description
1 polymer ?
#
loop_
_entity_poly.entity_id
_entity_poly.type
_entity_poly.pdbx_seq_one_letter_code
_entity_poly.pdbx_strand_id
1 'polypeptide(L)'
;MGENMVALDKDLQSRQLARELVRNAKNAQQQYAKFSQEKIDNIVKHIAFEAARHAEELAKMASEETGFGKWQDKVLKKYLCVIACV
;
A
#
# COMPACT_ATOMS: atom_id res chain seq x y z
N MET A 1 26.44 -5.60 32.53
CA MET A 1 25.04 -5.30 32.15
C MET A 1 24.98 -5.41 30.64
N GLY A 2 24.58 -6.58 30.16
CA GLY A 2 24.53 -6.89 28.73
C GLY A 2 23.17 -6.51 28.17
N GLU A 3 23.15 -5.66 27.16
CA GLU A 3 21.97 -5.47 26.32
C GLU A 3 22.02 -6.52 25.21
N ASN A 4 21.25 -7.56 25.45
CA ASN A 4 21.06 -8.69 24.56
C ASN A 4 20.02 -8.31 23.50
N MET A 5 20.44 -7.61 22.44
CA MET A 5 19.62 -7.47 21.23
C MET A 5 20.30 -8.29 20.14
N VAL A 6 20.03 -9.60 20.15
CA VAL A 6 20.34 -10.47 19.01
C VAL A 6 19.63 -9.85 17.81
N ALA A 7 20.38 -9.18 16.95
CA ALA A 7 19.91 -8.72 15.65
C ALA A 7 19.44 -9.98 14.91
N LEU A 8 18.13 -10.23 14.97
CA LEU A 8 17.50 -11.34 14.28
C LEU A 8 17.85 -11.22 12.80
N ASP A 9 18.32 -12.30 12.18
CA ASP A 9 18.68 -12.32 10.76
C ASP A 9 17.56 -11.70 9.90
N LYS A 10 17.92 -10.92 8.88
CA LYS A 10 16.98 -10.12 8.07
C LYS A 10 15.89 -11.00 7.45
N ASP A 11 16.23 -12.24 7.10
CA ASP A 11 15.26 -13.23 6.63
C ASP A 11 14.22 -13.57 7.70
N LEU A 12 14.65 -13.88 8.92
CA LEU A 12 13.76 -14.19 10.05
C LEU A 12 12.85 -13.01 10.39
N GLN A 13 13.36 -11.77 10.33
CA GLN A 13 12.57 -10.56 10.52
C GLN A 13 11.51 -10.39 9.43
N SER A 14 11.88 -10.56 8.16
CA SER A 14 10.94 -10.43 7.03
C SER A 14 9.80 -11.46 7.11
N ARG A 15 10.11 -12.70 7.52
CA ARG A 15 9.14 -13.77 7.72
C ARG A 15 8.18 -13.47 8.87
N GLN A 16 8.71 -12.92 9.96
CA GLN A 16 7.88 -12.54 11.10
C GLN A 16 6.96 -11.35 10.75
N LEU A 17 7.49 -10.35 10.06
CA LEU A 17 6.71 -9.21 9.57
C LEU A 17 5.57 -9.66 8.65
N ALA A 18 5.85 -10.55 7.69
CA ALA A 18 4.83 -11.09 6.79
C ALA A 18 3.70 -11.78 7.56
N ARG A 19 4.01 -12.58 8.58
CA ARG A 19 2.99 -13.25 9.42
C ARG A 19 2.13 -12.25 10.18
N GLU A 20 2.75 -11.21 10.73
CA GLU A 20 2.04 -10.16 11.45
C GLU A 20 1.12 -9.36 10.54
N LEU A 21 1.59 -9.00 9.34
CA LEU A 21 0.79 -8.32 8.33
C LEU A 21 -0.43 -9.16 7.92
N VAL A 22 -0.25 -10.46 7.68
CA VAL A 22 -1.36 -11.36 7.33
C VAL A 22 -2.37 -11.47 8.48
N ARG A 23 -1.91 -11.58 9.73
CA ARG A 23 -2.80 -11.62 10.90
C ARG A 23 -3.61 -10.32 11.04
N ASN A 24 -2.95 -9.18 10.87
CA ASN A 24 -3.60 -7.87 10.92
C ASN A 24 -4.60 -7.68 9.77
N ALA A 25 -4.24 -8.11 8.56
CA ALA A 25 -5.12 -8.07 7.40
C ALA A 25 -6.38 -8.92 7.60
N LYS A 26 -6.25 -10.12 8.20
CA LYS A 26 -7.41 -10.97 8.53
C LYS A 26 -8.35 -10.28 9.53
N ASN A 27 -7.81 -9.67 10.58
CA ASN A 27 -8.61 -8.95 11.57
C ASN A 27 -9.29 -7.71 10.97
N ALA A 28 -8.61 -6.99 10.08
CA ALA A 28 -9.17 -5.84 9.37
C ALA A 28 -10.28 -6.26 8.39
N GLN A 29 -10.06 -7.35 7.64
CA GLN A 29 -11.04 -7.89 6.69
C GLN A 29 -12.34 -8.31 7.38
N GLN A 30 -12.26 -8.93 8.56
CA GLN A 30 -13.44 -9.31 9.35
C GLN A 30 -14.30 -8.11 9.78
N GLN A 31 -13.67 -6.96 10.02
CA GLN A 31 -14.37 -5.72 10.34
C GLN A 31 -14.94 -5.08 9.07
N TYR A 32 -14.13 -5.03 8.01
CA TYR A 32 -14.51 -4.48 6.71
C TYR A 32 -15.70 -5.22 6.10
N ALA A 33 -15.78 -6.55 6.24
CA ALA A 33 -16.89 -7.37 5.76
C ALA A 33 -18.25 -7.04 6.40
N LYS A 34 -18.26 -6.30 7.51
CA LYS A 34 -19.50 -5.86 8.19
C LYS A 34 -19.93 -4.45 7.78
N PHE A 35 -19.17 -3.78 6.93
CA PHE A 35 -19.50 -2.42 6.51
C PHE A 35 -20.63 -2.43 5.48
N SER A 36 -21.41 -1.35 5.46
CA SER A 36 -22.39 -1.12 4.39
C SER A 36 -21.69 -0.77 3.09
N GLN A 37 -22.39 -0.98 1.97
CA GLN A 37 -21.90 -0.56 0.65
C GLN A 37 -21.53 0.92 0.62
N GLU A 38 -22.37 1.80 1.19
CA GLU A 38 -22.09 3.25 1.27
C GLU A 38 -20.80 3.56 2.03
N LYS A 39 -20.52 2.84 3.12
CA LYS A 39 -19.27 3.02 3.86
C LYS A 39 -18.06 2.51 3.06
N ILE A 40 -18.23 1.41 2.33
CA ILE A 40 -17.21 0.88 1.42
C ILE A 40 -16.92 1.87 0.30
N ASP A 41 -17.96 2.41 -0.35
CA ASP A 41 -17.85 3.37 -1.45
C ASP A 41 -17.13 4.64 -0.99
N ASN A 42 -17.46 5.15 0.19
CA ASN A 42 -16.75 6.30 0.77
C ASN A 42 -15.26 6.00 1.00
N ILE A 43 -14.92 4.82 1.55
CA ILE A 43 -13.53 4.42 1.74
C ILE A 43 -12.78 4.37 0.40
N VAL A 44 -13.37 3.71 -0.61
CA VAL A 44 -12.76 3.56 -1.95
C VAL A 44 -12.59 4.93 -2.61
N LYS A 45 -13.58 5.81 -2.52
CA LYS A 45 -13.52 7.17 -3.05
C LYS A 45 -12.40 8.00 -2.40
N HIS A 46 -12.23 7.90 -1.08
CA HIS A 46 -11.13 8.58 -0.39
C HIS A 46 -9.76 8.04 -0.82
N ILE A 47 -9.62 6.72 -0.96
CA ILE A 47 -8.38 6.10 -1.44
C ILE A 47 -8.07 6.56 -2.87
N ALA A 48 -9.07 6.55 -3.75
CA ALA A 48 -8.97 7.01 -5.13
C ALA A 48 -8.50 8.47 -5.19
N PHE A 49 -9.14 9.36 -4.42
CA PHE A 49 -8.80 10.77 -4.38
C PHE A 49 -7.35 11.02 -3.95
N GLU A 50 -6.90 10.42 -2.83
CA GLU A 50 -5.53 10.60 -2.36
C GLU A 50 -4.51 9.97 -3.32
N ALA A 51 -4.84 8.81 -3.92
CA ALA A 51 -3.98 8.19 -4.92
C ALA A 51 -3.81 9.04 -6.19
N ALA A 52 -4.84 9.78 -6.62
CA ALA A 52 -4.74 10.74 -7.72
C ALA A 52 -3.91 11.97 -7.32
N ARG A 53 -4.09 12.47 -6.10
CA ARG A 53 -3.34 13.62 -5.57
C ARG A 53 -1.84 13.36 -5.54
N HIS A 54 -1.43 12.15 -5.17
CA HIS A 54 -0.03 11.73 -5.09
C HIS A 54 0.47 10.99 -6.33
N ALA A 55 -0.29 10.95 -7.43
CA ALA A 55 0.04 10.14 -8.61
C ALA A 55 1.39 10.51 -9.23
N GLU A 56 1.71 11.81 -9.31
CA GLU A 56 2.96 12.29 -9.87
C GLU A 56 4.17 11.95 -8.99
N GLU A 57 4.05 12.16 -7.68
CA GLU A 57 5.09 11.86 -6.70
C GLU A 57 5.43 10.37 -6.69
N LEU A 58 4.40 9.52 -6.63
CA LEU A 58 4.54 8.06 -6.68
C LEU A 58 5.16 7.58 -7.99
N ALA A 59 4.82 8.23 -9.12
CA ALA A 59 5.38 7.89 -10.42
C ALA A 59 6.86 8.26 -10.54
N LYS A 60 7.27 9.40 -9.98
CA LYS A 60 8.68 9.81 -9.93
C LYS A 60 9.50 8.89 -9.03
N MET A 61 9.04 8.63 -7.80
CA MET A 61 9.70 7.67 -6.89
C MET A 61 9.86 6.29 -7.54
N ALA A 62 8.81 5.78 -8.20
CA ALA A 62 8.88 4.50 -8.89
C ALA A 62 9.82 4.51 -10.10
N SER A 63 10.03 5.66 -10.76
CA SER A 63 11.00 5.80 -11.85
C SER A 63 12.43 5.86 -11.33
N GLU A 64 12.65 6.57 -10.23
CA GLU A 64 13.95 6.72 -9.56
C GLU A 64 14.42 5.40 -8.94
N GLU A 65 13.54 4.68 -8.25
CA GLU A 65 13.88 3.40 -7.59
C GLU A 65 14.20 2.29 -8.60
N THR A 66 13.45 2.22 -9.71
CA THR A 66 13.56 1.10 -10.65
C THR A 66 14.41 1.40 -11.87
N GLY A 67 14.66 2.68 -12.20
CA GLY A 67 15.33 3.10 -13.43
C GLY A 67 14.56 2.78 -14.72
N PHE A 68 13.34 2.24 -14.65
CA PHE A 68 12.58 1.78 -15.81
C PHE A 68 11.50 2.78 -16.26
N GLY A 69 11.45 3.00 -17.57
CA GLY A 69 10.37 3.72 -18.25
C GLY A 69 10.41 5.24 -18.07
N LYS A 70 9.38 5.93 -18.58
CA LYS A 70 9.17 7.37 -18.38
C LYS A 70 8.18 7.59 -17.24
N TRP A 71 8.48 8.49 -16.32
CA TRP A 71 7.59 8.77 -15.18
C TRP A 71 6.22 9.27 -15.64
N GLN A 72 6.12 9.98 -16.77
CA GLN A 72 4.86 10.45 -17.34
C GLN A 72 3.89 9.30 -17.68
N ASP A 73 4.40 8.18 -18.18
CA ASP A 73 3.58 7.00 -18.49
C ASP A 73 3.10 6.32 -17.20
N LYS A 74 3.92 6.36 -16.14
CA LYS A 74 3.55 5.85 -14.80
C LYS A 74 2.45 6.72 -14.15
N VAL A 75 2.48 8.03 -14.40
CA VAL A 75 1.40 8.96 -13.97
C VAL A 75 0.09 8.62 -14.65
N LEU A 76 0.09 8.44 -15.98
CA LEU A 76 -1.12 8.06 -16.73
C LEU A 76 -1.68 6.72 -16.24
N LYS A 77 -0.82 5.71 -16.03
CA LYS A 77 -1.21 4.40 -15.48
C LYS A 77 -1.82 4.52 -14.07
N LYS A 78 -1.33 5.45 -13.24
CA LYS A 78 -1.87 5.68 -11.90
C LYS A 78 -3.25 6.36 -11.95
N TYR A 79 -3.42 7.39 -12.79
CA TYR A 79 -4.72 8.03 -12.97
C TYR A 79 -5.77 7.08 -13.55
N LEU A 80 -5.40 6.22 -14.51
CA LEU A 80 -6.31 5.20 -15.04
C LEU A 80 -6.81 4.24 -13.94
N CYS A 81 -5.92 3.80 -13.05
CA CYS A 81 -6.28 2.95 -11.92
C CYS A 81 -7.23 3.65 -10.95
N VAL A 82 -7.04 4.95 -10.71
CA VAL A 82 -7.91 5.74 -9.82
C VAL A 82 -9.31 5.92 -10.42
N ILE A 83 -9.39 6.22 -11.71
CA ILE A 83 -10.68 6.43 -12.40
C ILE A 83 -11.52 5.15 -12.41
N ALA A 84 -10.90 3.97 -12.51
CA ALA A 84 -11.64 2.70 -12.50
C ALA A 84 -12.25 2.32 -11.13
N CYS A 85 -11.85 3.00 -10.04
CA CYS A 85 -12.34 2.74 -8.69
C CYS A 85 -13.58 3.57 -8.31
N VAL A 86 -13.99 4.53 -9.15
CA VAL A 86 -15.10 5.48 -8.91
C VAL A 86 -16.11 5.37 -10.04
#